data_AF-A0A1I7V5M5-F1
#
_entry.id   AF-A0A1I7V5M5-F1
#
_cell.length_a   1.000
_cell.length_b   1.000
_cell.length_c   1.000
_cell.angle_alpha   90.00
_cell.angle_beta   90.00
_cell.angle_gamma   90.00
#
_symmetry.space_group_name_H-M   'P 1'
#
loop_
_entity.id
_entity.type
_entity.pdbx_description
1 polymer ?
#
loop_
_entity_poly.entity_id
_entity_poly.type
_entity_poly.pdbx_seq_one_letter_code
_entity_poly.pdbx_strand_id
1 'polypeptide(L)'
;MQMMHRLCYGSGIAEEIRLVVRISGDHLSLEGLRRALYNFLFARANNGKFILQLGLNKHGRQPRGRKIEALLDRFGLERDEGPGTGGPFAPYSVAKRLKTYTDVVERLIDIGLAYRCFCCGDTWKEVDPVKKEPAKLLPCSKECFTKTRSESRSMALDGLPHVVRLRIPSRAYLYQDVVHGKLSKHLPAMDQLLLRPDFMPTSVFADTVDNHTLCASHFVASSSRDFLQLPICDALQWCLPIFINIGNLRLRSGSRLLTYNNARSYVRTYSSIDELSILNFLLAGRGLRKISTRNGCLYSIDEMIAQFDISTITSDALLINTYKLMKPERQEALLEQQLELDEEVRLFDMFDKNFFEDMKFSNSIPKSS
;
A
#
# COMPACT_ATOMS: atom_id res chain seq x y z
N MET A 1 6.30 -31.31 -1.24
CA MET A 1 7.16 -30.64 -2.25
C MET A 1 6.42 -30.24 -3.55
N GLN A 2 5.19 -30.72 -3.83
CA GLN A 2 4.35 -30.26 -4.97
C GLN A 2 3.21 -29.29 -4.58
N MET A 3 2.93 -29.09 -3.30
CA MET A 3 1.71 -28.39 -2.84
C MET A 3 1.75 -26.86 -2.96
N MET A 4 2.94 -26.24 -3.00
CA MET A 4 3.07 -24.76 -3.11
C MET A 4 3.22 -24.24 -4.54
N HIS A 5 3.47 -25.12 -5.52
CA HIS A 5 3.62 -24.74 -6.92
C HIS A 5 2.28 -24.65 -7.68
N ARG A 6 1.19 -25.18 -7.10
CA ARG A 6 -0.11 -25.38 -7.78
C ARG A 6 -1.31 -24.79 -7.04
N LEU A 7 -1.12 -23.85 -6.11
CA LEU A 7 -2.28 -23.21 -5.45
C LEU A 7 -3.08 -22.29 -6.39
N CYS A 8 -2.51 -21.85 -7.51
CA CYS A 8 -3.20 -20.98 -8.48
C CYS A 8 -4.03 -21.72 -9.55
N TYR A 9 -3.96 -23.06 -9.66
CA TYR A 9 -4.64 -23.80 -10.73
C TYR A 9 -5.34 -25.09 -10.22
N GLY A 10 -5.97 -25.01 -9.05
CA GLY A 10 -7.05 -25.95 -8.68
C GLY A 10 -8.38 -25.38 -9.19
N SER A 11 -9.11 -26.16 -9.99
CA SER A 11 -10.16 -25.79 -10.95
C SER A 11 -11.47 -25.17 -10.40
N GLY A 12 -11.42 -24.43 -9.28
CA GLY A 12 -12.56 -23.68 -8.74
C GLY A 12 -12.16 -22.43 -7.95
N ILE A 13 -10.98 -22.42 -7.31
CA ILE A 13 -10.46 -21.24 -6.59
C ILE A 13 -9.77 -20.27 -7.56
N ALA A 14 -9.32 -20.74 -8.72
CA ALA A 14 -8.66 -19.91 -9.73
C ALA A 14 -9.57 -18.83 -10.36
N GLU A 15 -10.89 -18.99 -10.28
CA GLU A 15 -11.87 -18.02 -10.79
C GLU A 15 -12.50 -17.16 -9.70
N GLU A 16 -12.36 -17.52 -8.42
CA GLU A 16 -12.94 -16.74 -7.31
C GLU A 16 -12.15 -15.43 -7.12
N ILE A 17 -12.87 -14.30 -7.13
CA ILE A 17 -12.27 -13.02 -6.79
C ILE A 17 -11.99 -12.98 -5.29
N ARG A 18 -10.72 -12.94 -4.93
CA ARG A 18 -10.23 -12.86 -3.54
C ARG A 18 -9.35 -11.64 -3.38
N LEU A 19 -9.66 -10.79 -2.40
CA LEU A 19 -8.97 -9.55 -2.08
C LEU A 19 -8.52 -9.53 -0.63
N VAL A 20 -7.21 -9.54 -0.41
CA VAL A 20 -6.61 -9.53 0.92
C VAL A 20 -6.22 -8.11 1.30
N VAL A 21 -6.86 -7.57 2.33
CA VAL A 21 -6.43 -6.32 2.95
C VAL A 21 -5.62 -6.59 4.20
N ARG A 22 -4.45 -5.97 4.30
CA ARG A 22 -3.64 -5.99 5.52
C ARG A 22 -3.84 -4.74 6.37
N ILE A 23 -4.06 -4.95 7.66
CA ILE A 23 -4.05 -3.87 8.67
C ILE A 23 -2.99 -4.18 9.73
N SER A 24 -1.99 -3.30 9.85
CA SER A 24 -0.78 -3.55 10.64
C SER A 24 -0.71 -2.76 11.96
N GLY A 25 -1.66 -1.88 12.29
CA GLY A 25 -1.58 -1.02 13.47
C GLY A 25 -2.91 -0.92 14.21
N ASP A 26 -2.85 -0.65 15.52
CA ASP A 26 -4.04 -0.48 16.39
C ASP A 26 -4.91 0.74 16.06
N HIS A 27 -4.40 1.59 15.16
CA HIS A 27 -5.07 2.75 14.63
C HIS A 27 -5.06 2.65 13.11
N LEU A 28 -6.25 2.49 12.53
CA LEU A 28 -6.43 2.47 11.09
C LEU A 28 -6.15 3.87 10.53
N SER A 29 -5.30 3.93 9.52
CA SER A 29 -5.05 5.15 8.77
C SER A 29 -6.14 5.38 7.72
N LEU A 30 -6.31 6.63 7.27
CA LEU A 30 -7.20 6.97 6.16
C LEU A 30 -6.79 6.25 4.85
N GLU A 31 -5.48 6.07 4.60
CA GLU A 31 -5.01 5.30 3.46
C GLU A 31 -5.34 3.81 3.61
N GLY A 32 -5.20 3.25 4.82
CA GLY A 32 -5.58 1.87 5.11
C GLY A 32 -7.08 1.64 4.97
N LEU A 33 -7.90 2.58 5.45
CA LEU A 33 -9.36 2.54 5.27
C LEU A 33 -9.74 2.68 3.80
N ARG A 34 -9.11 3.59 3.05
CA ARG A 34 -9.33 3.73 1.61
C ARG A 34 -9.01 2.43 0.87
N ARG A 35 -7.88 1.80 1.18
CA ARG A 35 -7.51 0.51 0.61
C ARG A 35 -8.54 -0.57 0.97
N ALA A 36 -8.97 -0.66 2.23
CA ALA A 36 -10.01 -1.60 2.66
C ALA A 36 -11.33 -1.37 1.92
N LEU A 37 -11.75 -0.12 1.74
CA LEU A 37 -12.95 0.26 0.99
C LEU A 37 -12.90 -0.23 -0.46
N TYR A 38 -11.80 0.01 -1.19
CA TYR A 38 -11.68 -0.50 -2.56
C TYR A 38 -11.62 -2.03 -2.63
N ASN A 39 -10.99 -2.70 -1.66
CA ASN A 39 -11.01 -4.17 -1.60
C ASN A 39 -12.44 -4.68 -1.40
N PHE A 40 -13.19 -4.07 -0.48
CA PHE A 40 -14.57 -4.42 -0.18
C PHE A 40 -15.50 -4.16 -1.36
N LEU A 41 -15.48 -2.96 -1.94
CA LEU A 41 -16.36 -2.60 -3.06
C LEU A 41 -16.08 -3.47 -4.29
N PHE A 42 -14.81 -3.72 -4.62
CA PHE A 42 -14.46 -4.60 -5.73
C PHE A 42 -14.92 -6.03 -5.48
N ALA A 43 -14.76 -6.55 -4.25
CA ALA A 43 -15.24 -7.88 -3.89
C ALA A 43 -16.77 -7.94 -4.03
N ARG A 44 -17.52 -7.02 -3.42
CA ARG A 44 -18.99 -7.03 -3.46
C ARG A 44 -19.55 -6.83 -4.86
N ALA A 45 -19.00 -5.91 -5.65
CA ALA A 45 -19.44 -5.67 -7.03
C ALA A 45 -19.21 -6.86 -7.98
N ASN A 46 -18.27 -7.76 -7.64
CA ASN A 46 -17.92 -8.91 -8.48
C ASN A 46 -18.15 -10.26 -7.78
N ASN A 47 -19.03 -10.32 -6.76
CA ASN A 47 -19.33 -11.55 -6.00
C ASN A 47 -18.09 -12.29 -5.43
N GLY A 48 -17.06 -11.53 -5.08
CA GLY A 48 -15.81 -12.00 -4.50
C GLY A 48 -15.77 -11.98 -2.97
N LYS A 49 -14.60 -12.30 -2.43
CA LYS A 49 -14.26 -12.38 -1.01
C LYS A 49 -13.40 -11.21 -0.57
N PHE A 50 -13.86 -10.50 0.46
CA PHE A 50 -13.09 -9.50 1.19
C PHE A 50 -12.44 -10.16 2.43
N ILE A 51 -11.11 -10.20 2.44
CA ILE A 51 -10.32 -10.99 3.40
C ILE A 51 -9.47 -10.04 4.25
N LEU A 52 -9.62 -10.12 5.57
CA LEU A 52 -8.84 -9.34 6.53
C LEU A 52 -7.61 -10.12 7.00
N GLN A 53 -6.42 -9.55 6.83
CA GLN A 53 -5.17 -10.05 7.37
C GLN A 53 -4.58 -9.09 8.41
N LEU A 54 -4.30 -9.57 9.63
CA LEU A 54 -3.61 -8.73 10.62
C LEU A 54 -2.10 -8.75 10.37
N GLY A 55 -1.55 -7.57 10.11
CA GLY A 55 -0.13 -7.34 9.92
C GLY A 55 0.64 -7.13 11.22
N LEU A 56 1.88 -6.68 11.08
CA LEU A 56 2.74 -6.28 12.19
C LEU A 56 3.09 -4.80 12.04
N ASN A 57 3.04 -4.07 13.15
CA ASN A 57 3.54 -2.70 13.16
C ASN A 57 5.07 -2.68 13.10
N LYS A 58 5.65 -1.48 13.03
CA LYS A 58 7.11 -1.26 12.99
C LYS A 58 7.88 -1.87 14.18
N HIS A 59 7.21 -2.23 15.27
CA HIS A 59 7.78 -2.86 16.45
C HIS A 59 7.53 -4.38 16.51
N GLY A 60 7.06 -4.98 15.42
CA GLY A 60 6.75 -6.42 15.38
C GLY A 60 5.52 -6.80 16.19
N ARG A 61 4.68 -5.83 16.58
CA ARG A 61 3.45 -6.10 17.34
C ARG A 61 2.25 -6.13 16.42
N GLN A 62 1.40 -7.14 16.59
CA GLN A 62 0.13 -7.25 15.89
C GLN A 62 -0.92 -6.34 16.54
N PRO A 63 -1.82 -5.71 15.76
CA PRO A 63 -2.97 -5.01 16.32
C PRO A 63 -3.95 -5.96 17.03
N ARG A 64 -4.77 -5.38 17.92
CA ARG A 64 -5.88 -6.09 18.55
C ARG A 64 -6.96 -6.42 17.50
N GLY A 65 -7.01 -7.68 17.07
CA GLY A 65 -7.91 -8.15 16.00
C GLY A 65 -9.36 -7.71 16.16
N ARG A 66 -9.98 -7.99 17.32
CA ARG A 66 -11.37 -7.57 17.64
C ARG A 66 -11.61 -6.07 17.49
N LYS A 67 -10.60 -5.24 17.78
CA LYS A 67 -10.71 -3.77 17.64
C LYS A 67 -10.72 -3.34 16.18
N ILE A 68 -9.91 -4.00 15.34
CA ILE A 68 -9.88 -3.74 13.90
C ILE A 68 -11.15 -4.23 13.23
N GLU A 69 -11.62 -5.42 13.59
CA GLU A 69 -12.89 -5.99 13.11
C GLU A 69 -14.07 -5.09 13.47
N ALA A 70 -14.21 -4.71 14.75
CA ALA A 70 -15.26 -3.80 15.18
C ALA A 70 -15.18 -2.42 14.52
N LEU A 71 -13.97 -1.94 14.19
CA LEU A 71 -13.81 -0.71 13.44
C LEU A 71 -14.31 -0.86 12.01
N LEU A 72 -13.96 -1.94 11.32
CA LEU A 72 -14.47 -2.20 9.95
C LEU A 72 -15.99 -2.40 9.94
N ASP A 73 -16.55 -3.08 10.94
CA ASP A 73 -17.99 -3.26 11.10
C ASP A 73 -18.74 -1.93 11.26
N ARG A 74 -18.16 -0.97 12.00
CA ARG A 74 -18.71 0.39 12.10
C ARG A 74 -18.76 1.11 10.75
N PHE A 75 -17.80 0.83 9.86
CA PHE A 75 -17.81 1.34 8.48
C PHE A 75 -18.63 0.48 7.52
N GLY A 76 -19.34 -0.56 8.01
CA GLY A 76 -20.10 -1.51 7.20
C GLY A 76 -19.24 -2.34 6.23
N LEU A 77 -17.94 -2.49 6.52
CA LEU A 77 -17.00 -3.25 5.69
C LEU A 77 -16.88 -4.69 6.21
N GLU A 78 -17.95 -5.45 6.01
CA GLU A 78 -18.03 -6.84 6.45
C GLU A 78 -17.11 -7.75 5.64
N ARG A 79 -16.30 -8.55 6.35
CA ARG A 79 -15.30 -9.48 5.79
C ARG A 79 -15.83 -10.89 5.72
N ASP A 80 -15.47 -11.59 4.65
CA ASP A 80 -15.82 -13.00 4.44
C ASP A 80 -14.84 -13.94 5.13
N GLU A 81 -13.58 -13.52 5.26
CA GLU A 81 -12.52 -14.27 5.94
C GLU A 81 -11.70 -13.34 6.83
N GLY A 82 -11.22 -13.84 7.95
CA GLY A 82 -10.41 -13.04 8.87
C GLY A 82 -10.11 -13.71 10.21
N PRO A 83 -9.45 -12.99 11.13
CA PRO A 83 -8.98 -13.53 12.41
C PRO A 83 -10.09 -14.08 13.30
N GLY A 84 -11.21 -13.36 13.40
CA GLY A 84 -12.40 -13.73 14.15
C GLY A 84 -13.43 -14.47 13.31
N THR A 85 -13.56 -14.13 12.03
CA THR A 85 -14.48 -14.80 11.08
C THR A 85 -14.03 -16.23 10.73
N GLY A 86 -12.73 -16.50 10.77
CA GLY A 86 -12.17 -17.76 10.27
C GLY A 86 -12.09 -17.76 8.74
N GLY A 87 -12.01 -18.97 8.17
CA GLY A 87 -11.89 -19.19 6.73
C GLY A 87 -10.90 -20.31 6.40
N PRO A 88 -10.91 -20.81 5.16
CA PRO A 88 -10.18 -22.01 4.76
C PRO A 88 -8.65 -21.83 4.78
N PHE A 89 -8.15 -20.60 4.80
CA PHE A 89 -6.72 -20.30 4.75
C PHE A 89 -6.16 -19.74 6.07
N ALA A 90 -6.88 -19.95 7.17
CA ALA A 90 -6.43 -19.60 8.51
C ALA A 90 -5.01 -20.17 8.77
N PRO A 91 -4.14 -19.47 9.52
CA PRO A 91 -4.44 -18.26 10.30
C PRO A 91 -4.34 -16.96 9.50
N TYR A 92 -5.23 -16.01 9.82
CA TYR A 92 -5.25 -14.66 9.23
C TYR A 92 -4.42 -13.63 10.05
N SER A 93 -3.18 -13.99 10.33
CA SER A 93 -2.29 -13.24 11.22
C SER A 93 -0.85 -13.46 10.82
N VAL A 94 -0.13 -12.38 10.50
CA VAL A 94 1.30 -12.43 10.16
C VAL A 94 2.10 -13.01 11.33
N ALA A 95 1.76 -12.65 12.58
CA ALA A 95 2.41 -13.19 13.77
C ALA A 95 2.30 -14.72 13.90
N LYS A 96 1.19 -15.30 13.44
CA LYS A 96 0.95 -16.76 13.45
C LYS A 96 1.51 -17.47 12.21
N ARG A 97 2.02 -16.73 11.22
CA ARG A 97 2.52 -17.25 9.93
C ARG A 97 4.04 -17.13 9.76
N LEU A 98 4.78 -16.83 10.83
CA LEU A 98 6.23 -16.59 10.76
C LEU A 98 6.99 -17.71 10.05
N LYS A 99 6.65 -18.97 10.33
CA LYS A 99 7.23 -20.14 9.66
C LYS A 99 7.05 -20.09 8.14
N THR A 100 5.86 -19.70 7.65
CA THR A 100 5.58 -19.56 6.21
C THR A 100 6.53 -18.57 5.55
N TYR A 101 6.79 -17.43 6.18
CA TYR A 101 7.72 -16.43 5.64
C TYR A 101 9.16 -16.92 5.67
N THR A 102 9.57 -17.60 6.77
CA THR A 102 10.89 -18.23 6.87
C THR A 102 11.10 -19.26 5.77
N ASP A 103 10.14 -20.16 5.54
CA ASP A 103 10.23 -21.20 4.50
C ASP A 103 10.38 -20.60 3.09
N VAL A 104 9.65 -19.52 2.78
CA VAL A 104 9.77 -18.80 1.50
C VAL A 104 11.15 -18.16 1.36
N VAL A 105 11.68 -17.59 2.44
CA VAL A 105 13.02 -16.98 2.43
C VAL A 105 14.11 -18.02 2.24
N GLU A 106 14.04 -19.15 2.93
CA GLU A 106 14.99 -20.25 2.71
C GLU A 106 14.94 -20.72 1.26
N ARG A 107 13.74 -20.82 0.66
CA ARG A 107 13.62 -21.15 -0.76
C ARG A 107 14.31 -20.12 -1.66
N LEU A 108 14.15 -18.83 -1.39
CA LEU A 108 14.81 -17.75 -2.15
C LEU A 108 16.35 -17.80 -2.02
N ILE A 109 16.84 -18.18 -0.84
CA ILE A 109 18.28 -18.38 -0.60
C ILE A 109 18.77 -19.61 -1.36
N ASP A 110 17.99 -20.70 -1.36
CA ASP A 110 18.34 -21.97 -2.01
C ASP A 110 18.48 -21.83 -3.52
N ILE A 111 17.68 -20.97 -4.15
CA ILE A 111 17.78 -20.64 -5.58
C ILE A 111 18.77 -19.51 -5.87
N GLY A 112 19.50 -19.01 -4.86
CA GLY A 112 20.55 -18.00 -5.01
C GLY A 112 20.08 -16.58 -5.30
N LEU A 113 18.79 -16.27 -5.11
CA LEU A 113 18.21 -14.94 -5.37
C LEU A 113 18.14 -14.06 -4.11
N ALA A 114 18.13 -14.67 -2.93
CA ALA A 114 18.23 -13.98 -1.65
C ALA A 114 19.47 -14.41 -0.86
N TYR A 115 19.89 -13.58 0.10
CA TYR A 115 21.05 -13.83 0.92
C TYR A 115 20.89 -13.26 2.33
N ARG A 116 21.60 -13.87 3.30
CA ARG A 116 21.71 -13.34 4.66
C ARG A 116 22.76 -12.25 4.69
N CYS A 117 22.38 -11.07 5.17
CA CYS A 117 23.24 -9.91 5.27
C CYS A 117 23.59 -9.66 6.74
N PHE A 118 24.88 -9.80 7.08
CA PHE A 118 25.43 -9.63 8.43
C PHE A 118 26.02 -8.22 8.66
N CYS A 119 25.83 -7.31 7.71
CA CYS A 119 26.36 -5.93 7.75
C CYS A 119 25.54 -4.99 8.64
N CYS A 120 25.13 -5.49 9.80
CA CYS A 120 24.02 -5.05 10.65
C CYS A 120 24.21 -3.76 11.44
N GLY A 121 25.14 -2.87 11.06
CA GLY A 121 25.39 -1.65 11.81
C GLY A 121 24.22 -0.67 11.70
N ASP A 122 23.41 -0.56 12.76
CA ASP A 122 22.37 0.43 13.14
C ASP A 122 21.42 1.02 12.07
N THR A 123 21.48 0.57 10.82
CA THR A 123 20.72 1.14 9.70
C THR A 123 19.96 0.06 8.94
N TRP A 124 19.12 -0.59 9.73
CA TRP A 124 17.80 -1.19 9.50
C TRP A 124 16.83 -0.57 8.50
N LYS A 125 17.24 0.27 7.55
CA LYS A 125 16.29 1.11 6.82
C LYS A 125 15.73 0.39 5.60
N GLU A 126 14.41 0.22 5.59
CA GLU A 126 13.68 -0.02 4.35
C GLU A 126 13.99 1.13 3.38
N VAL A 127 14.53 0.79 2.21
CA VAL A 127 14.79 1.78 1.17
C VAL A 127 13.44 2.25 0.62
N ASP A 128 13.16 3.56 0.70
CA ASP A 128 12.04 4.15 -0.03
C ASP A 128 12.53 4.44 -1.47
N PRO A 129 12.00 3.76 -2.50
CA PRO A 129 12.44 3.97 -3.89
C PRO A 129 12.16 5.38 -4.43
N VAL A 130 11.42 6.21 -3.70
CA VAL A 130 11.07 7.59 -4.08
C VAL A 130 12.01 8.63 -3.49
N LYS A 131 12.81 8.27 -2.47
CA LYS A 131 13.90 9.17 -2.06
C LYS A 131 14.92 9.20 -3.20
N LYS A 132 15.15 10.38 -3.78
CA LYS A 132 16.22 10.65 -4.75
C LYS A 132 17.63 10.47 -4.17
N GLU A 133 17.74 10.06 -2.91
CA GLU A 133 19.02 9.59 -2.41
C GLU A 133 19.29 8.25 -3.07
N PRO A 134 20.41 8.09 -3.81
CA PRO A 134 20.78 6.78 -4.29
C PRO A 134 20.80 5.87 -3.07
N ALA A 135 20.04 4.77 -3.12
CA ALA A 135 20.24 3.68 -2.20
C ALA A 135 21.70 3.31 -2.39
N LYS A 136 22.59 3.85 -1.54
CA LYS A 136 23.94 3.34 -1.42
C LYS A 136 23.69 1.90 -0.97
N LEU A 137 23.74 0.97 -1.93
CA LEU A 137 24.01 -0.42 -1.64
C LEU A 137 25.17 -0.33 -0.66
N LEU A 138 24.91 -0.66 0.61
CA LEU A 138 25.95 -0.66 1.62
C LEU A 138 27.07 -1.48 0.99
N PRO A 139 28.30 -0.96 0.83
CA PRO A 139 29.38 -1.66 0.13
C PRO A 139 29.55 -3.12 0.62
N CYS A 140 29.25 -3.34 1.90
CA CYS A 140 29.22 -4.63 2.60
C CYS A 140 28.15 -5.63 2.10
N SER A 141 27.10 -5.19 1.39
CA SER A 141 26.05 -6.08 0.86
C SER A 141 26.57 -7.06 -0.20
N LYS A 142 27.59 -6.65 -0.97
CA LYS A 142 28.25 -7.49 -1.97
C LYS A 142 29.01 -8.65 -1.33
N GLU A 143 29.71 -8.40 -0.22
CA GLU A 143 30.48 -9.44 0.50
C GLU A 143 29.58 -10.48 1.15
N CYS A 144 28.43 -10.06 1.70
CA CYS A 144 27.46 -11.00 2.25
C CYS A 144 26.81 -11.86 1.17
N PHE A 145 26.60 -11.32 -0.02
CA PHE A 145 26.04 -12.08 -1.15
C PHE A 145 27.01 -13.14 -1.68
N THR A 146 28.32 -12.90 -1.64
CA THR A 146 29.32 -13.89 -2.10
C THR A 146 29.52 -15.05 -1.13
N LYS A 147 28.98 -14.98 0.08
CA LYS A 147 29.06 -16.08 1.05
C LYS A 147 28.26 -17.27 0.56
N THR A 148 28.83 -18.45 0.71
CA THR A 148 28.15 -19.70 0.40
C THR A 148 26.96 -19.92 1.35
N ARG A 149 26.03 -20.78 0.93
CA ARG A 149 24.89 -21.19 1.77
C ARG A 149 25.35 -21.80 3.09
N SER A 150 26.39 -22.63 3.09
CA SER A 150 26.94 -23.26 4.29
C SER A 150 27.54 -22.23 5.25
N GLU A 151 28.37 -21.31 4.76
CA GLU A 151 28.98 -20.26 5.58
C GLU A 151 27.93 -19.34 6.20
N SER A 152 27.00 -18.81 5.39
CA SER A 152 25.94 -17.93 5.90
C SER A 152 25.00 -18.65 6.87
N ARG A 153 24.77 -19.95 6.70
CA ARG A 153 23.99 -20.77 7.64
C ARG A 153 24.74 -20.99 8.95
N SER A 154 26.05 -21.27 8.90
CA SER A 154 26.88 -21.40 10.11
C SER A 154 26.84 -20.11 10.92
N MET A 155 27.10 -18.97 10.29
CA MET A 155 27.07 -17.65 10.95
C MET A 155 25.71 -17.36 11.60
N ALA A 156 24.61 -17.75 10.95
CA ALA A 156 23.26 -17.60 11.51
C ALA A 156 23.02 -18.53 12.72
N LEU A 157 23.54 -19.76 12.69
CA LEU A 157 23.48 -20.71 13.80
C LEU A 157 24.37 -20.27 14.98
N ASP A 158 25.47 -19.59 14.70
CA ASP A 158 26.37 -18.97 15.68
C ASP A 158 25.76 -17.72 16.34
N GLY A 159 24.51 -17.38 15.98
CA GLY A 159 23.76 -16.29 16.60
C GLY A 159 24.12 -14.90 16.08
N LEU A 160 24.87 -14.78 14.98
CA LEU A 160 25.16 -13.46 14.41
C LEU A 160 23.86 -12.81 13.94
N PRO A 161 23.56 -11.57 14.40
CA PRO A 161 22.42 -10.81 13.89
C PRO A 161 22.52 -10.68 12.38
N HIS A 162 21.40 -10.83 11.69
CA HIS A 162 21.34 -10.66 10.23
C HIS A 162 19.95 -10.29 9.77
N VAL A 163 19.88 -9.78 8.55
CA VAL A 163 18.63 -9.65 7.79
C VAL A 163 18.68 -10.55 6.57
N VAL A 164 17.54 -10.69 5.91
CA VAL A 164 17.49 -11.33 4.59
C VAL A 164 17.07 -10.34 3.52
N ARG A 165 17.84 -10.30 2.43
CA ARG A 165 17.60 -9.42 1.29
C ARG A 165 17.42 -10.21 0.00
N LEU A 166 16.50 -9.75 -0.85
CA LEU A 166 16.35 -10.18 -2.23
C LEU A 166 17.21 -9.28 -3.13
N ARG A 167 18.03 -9.89 -3.99
CA ARG A 167 18.79 -9.17 -4.99
C ARG A 167 17.92 -8.94 -6.22
N ILE A 168 17.69 -7.68 -6.56
CA ILE A 168 16.85 -7.27 -7.69
C ILE A 168 17.75 -6.73 -8.80
N PRO A 169 17.77 -7.34 -9.99
CA PRO A 169 18.46 -6.78 -11.14
C PRO A 169 17.70 -5.58 -11.72
N SER A 170 18.42 -4.66 -12.36
CA SER A 170 17.81 -3.54 -13.08
C SER A 170 17.11 -4.07 -14.33
N ARG A 171 15.77 -4.11 -14.32
CA ARG A 171 14.97 -4.52 -15.47
C ARG A 171 13.51 -4.07 -15.34
N ALA A 172 12.79 -4.26 -16.44
CA ALA A 172 11.35 -4.05 -16.47
C ALA A 172 10.60 -5.33 -16.09
N TYR A 173 9.58 -5.18 -15.24
CA TYR A 173 8.68 -6.25 -14.81
C TYR A 173 7.30 -5.98 -15.38
N LEU A 174 6.71 -6.99 -16.02
CA LEU A 174 5.37 -6.90 -16.59
C LEU A 174 4.33 -7.23 -15.52
N TYR A 175 3.20 -6.52 -15.53
CA TYR A 175 2.06 -6.78 -14.66
C TYR A 175 0.77 -6.40 -15.37
N GLN A 176 -0.35 -6.95 -14.89
CA GLN A 176 -1.68 -6.62 -15.37
C GLN A 176 -2.34 -5.65 -14.40
N ASP A 177 -2.85 -4.54 -14.91
CA ASP A 177 -3.75 -3.63 -14.20
C ASP A 177 -5.17 -3.78 -14.76
N VAL A 178 -6.17 -3.74 -13.88
CA VAL A 178 -7.57 -3.95 -14.25
C VAL A 178 -8.11 -2.84 -15.16
N VAL A 179 -7.60 -1.60 -15.07
CA VAL A 179 -8.04 -0.46 -15.88
C VAL A 179 -7.15 -0.30 -17.11
N HIS A 180 -5.84 -0.34 -16.91
CA HIS A 180 -4.86 0.02 -17.94
C HIS A 180 -4.34 -1.17 -18.75
N GLY A 181 -4.76 -2.38 -18.41
CA GLY A 181 -4.32 -3.59 -19.08
C GLY A 181 -2.88 -3.96 -18.73
N LYS A 182 -2.14 -4.46 -19.72
CA LYS A 182 -0.76 -4.92 -19.52
C LYS A 182 0.21 -3.73 -19.46
N LEU A 183 0.88 -3.58 -18.31
CA LEU A 183 1.83 -2.51 -18.06
C LEU A 183 3.23 -3.07 -17.76
N SER A 184 4.20 -2.16 -17.78
CA SER A 184 5.60 -2.46 -17.48
C SER A 184 6.12 -1.51 -16.41
N LYS A 185 6.79 -2.05 -15.39
CA LYS A 185 7.43 -1.29 -14.32
C LYS A 185 8.94 -1.53 -14.33
N HIS A 186 9.71 -0.49 -14.64
CA HIS A 186 11.15 -0.53 -14.48
C HIS A 186 11.54 -0.38 -13.00
N LEU A 187 12.34 -1.31 -12.49
CA LEU A 187 12.93 -1.23 -11.16
C LEU A 187 14.46 -1.18 -11.29
N PRO A 188 15.15 -0.27 -10.58
CA PRO A 188 16.60 -0.21 -10.59
C PRO A 188 17.20 -1.42 -9.86
N ALA A 189 18.49 -1.65 -10.07
CA ALA A 189 19.22 -2.65 -9.28
C ALA A 189 19.23 -2.26 -7.80
N MET A 190 18.77 -3.15 -6.91
CA MET A 190 18.71 -2.90 -5.48
C MET A 190 18.59 -4.19 -4.67
N ASP A 191 18.95 -4.13 -3.38
CA ASP A 191 18.78 -5.24 -2.44
C ASP A 191 17.60 -4.95 -1.50
N GLN A 192 16.44 -5.53 -1.81
CA GLN A 192 15.20 -5.34 -1.06
C GLN A 192 15.21 -6.16 0.24
N LEU A 193 14.88 -5.52 1.36
CA LEU A 193 14.74 -6.18 2.66
C LEU A 193 13.48 -7.08 2.69
N LEU A 194 13.67 -8.36 3.01
CA LEU A 194 12.58 -9.34 3.18
C LEU A 194 12.28 -9.61 4.65
N LEU A 195 13.32 -9.93 5.44
CA LEU A 195 13.22 -10.14 6.89
C LEU A 195 14.09 -9.14 7.63
N ARG A 196 13.54 -8.60 8.72
CA ARG A 196 14.23 -7.75 9.69
C ARG A 196 15.09 -8.60 10.65
N PRO A 197 15.95 -7.98 11.49
CA PRO A 197 16.80 -8.72 12.43
C PRO A 197 16.03 -9.51 13.49
N ASP A 198 14.82 -9.08 13.80
CA ASP A 198 13.87 -9.77 14.67
C ASP A 198 13.11 -10.91 13.94
N PHE A 199 13.57 -11.30 12.74
CA PHE A 199 12.98 -12.28 11.83
C PHE A 199 11.54 -11.99 11.39
N MET A 200 11.08 -10.76 11.60
CA MET A 200 9.76 -10.34 11.14
C MET A 200 9.81 -9.92 9.67
N PRO A 201 8.82 -10.30 8.85
CA PRO A 201 8.79 -9.91 7.45
C PRO A 201 8.52 -8.41 7.29
N THR A 202 9.07 -7.82 6.22
CA THR A 202 8.66 -6.48 5.77
C THR A 202 7.24 -6.51 5.23
N SER A 203 6.57 -5.35 5.18
CA SER A 203 5.16 -5.30 4.74
C SER A 203 4.99 -5.83 3.32
N VAL A 204 5.86 -5.39 2.39
CA VAL A 204 5.82 -5.83 0.99
C VAL A 204 6.04 -7.35 0.89
N PHE A 205 7.03 -7.89 1.61
CA PHE A 205 7.31 -9.32 1.55
C PHE A 205 6.16 -10.15 2.13
N ALA A 206 5.62 -9.74 3.29
CA ALA A 206 4.44 -10.38 3.83
C ALA A 206 3.26 -10.26 2.85
N ASP A 207 3.04 -9.10 2.19
CA ASP A 207 1.90 -8.89 1.28
C ASP A 207 1.99 -9.88 0.13
N THR A 208 3.17 -10.02 -0.48
CA THR A 208 3.40 -10.97 -1.56
C THR A 208 3.14 -12.42 -1.14
N VAL A 209 3.69 -12.84 0.01
CA VAL A 209 3.54 -14.22 0.49
C VAL A 209 2.09 -14.52 0.87
N ASP A 210 1.43 -13.60 1.58
CA ASP A 210 0.04 -13.79 1.96
C ASP A 210 -0.89 -13.75 0.74
N ASN A 211 -0.68 -12.84 -0.22
CA ASN A 211 -1.46 -12.82 -1.46
C ASN A 211 -1.35 -14.16 -2.21
N HIS A 212 -0.15 -14.73 -2.32
CA HIS A 212 0.01 -16.05 -2.94
C HIS A 212 -0.65 -17.17 -2.13
N THR A 213 -0.39 -17.22 -0.82
CA THR A 213 -0.83 -18.33 0.05
C THR A 213 -2.30 -18.28 0.46
N LEU A 214 -2.94 -17.12 0.34
CA LEU A 214 -4.39 -16.92 0.55
C LEU A 214 -5.16 -16.87 -0.79
N CYS A 215 -4.48 -17.20 -1.90
CA CYS A 215 -5.04 -17.24 -3.26
C CYS A 215 -5.66 -15.90 -3.70
N ALA A 216 -5.03 -14.77 -3.38
CA ALA A 216 -5.50 -13.46 -3.82
C ALA A 216 -5.46 -13.36 -5.35
N SER A 217 -6.62 -13.05 -5.94
CA SER A 217 -6.80 -12.86 -7.38
C SER A 217 -6.44 -11.44 -7.82
N HIS A 218 -6.70 -10.46 -6.95
CA HIS A 218 -6.55 -9.04 -7.21
C HIS A 218 -5.84 -8.37 -6.04
N PHE A 219 -5.11 -7.31 -6.34
CA PHE A 219 -4.37 -6.54 -5.34
C PHE A 219 -4.58 -5.04 -5.52
N VAL A 220 -5.12 -4.37 -4.50
CA VAL A 220 -5.31 -2.92 -4.51
C VAL A 220 -3.99 -2.22 -4.17
N ALA A 221 -3.35 -1.64 -5.18
CA ALA A 221 -2.13 -0.87 -5.04
C ALA A 221 -2.45 0.61 -4.79
N SER A 222 -1.89 1.17 -3.73
CA SER A 222 -1.98 2.61 -3.41
C SER A 222 -0.62 3.28 -3.26
N SER A 223 0.48 2.56 -3.46
CA SER A 223 1.84 3.07 -3.28
C SER A 223 2.79 2.55 -4.34
N SER A 224 3.80 3.35 -4.69
CA SER A 224 4.90 2.89 -5.56
C SER A 224 5.67 1.71 -4.96
N ARG A 225 5.62 1.54 -3.62
CA ARG A 225 6.22 0.39 -2.93
C ARG A 225 5.49 -0.93 -3.19
N ASP A 226 4.22 -0.88 -3.55
CA ASP A 226 3.44 -2.10 -3.81
C ASP A 226 3.97 -2.86 -5.05
N PHE A 227 4.70 -2.20 -5.95
CA PHE A 227 5.34 -2.83 -7.11
C PHE A 227 6.64 -3.58 -6.78
N LEU A 228 7.16 -3.45 -5.55
CA LEU A 228 8.28 -4.25 -5.06
C LEU A 228 7.89 -5.73 -4.79
N GLN A 229 6.62 -6.08 -5.02
CA GLN A 229 6.14 -7.46 -5.05
C GLN A 229 6.51 -8.18 -6.35
N LEU A 230 6.66 -7.44 -7.47
CA LEU A 230 6.91 -8.03 -8.80
C LEU A 230 8.19 -8.89 -8.83
N PRO A 231 9.33 -8.44 -8.29
CA PRO A 231 10.55 -9.25 -8.28
C PRO A 231 10.45 -10.49 -7.40
N ILE A 232 9.66 -10.44 -6.31
CA ILE A 232 9.47 -11.59 -5.42
C ILE A 232 8.65 -12.66 -6.14
N CYS A 233 7.53 -12.28 -6.78
CA CYS A 233 6.73 -13.23 -7.56
C CYS A 233 7.49 -13.81 -8.75
N ASP A 234 8.26 -12.98 -9.47
CA ASP A 234 9.09 -13.44 -10.58
C ASP A 234 10.17 -14.43 -10.09
N ALA A 235 10.87 -14.13 -8.98
CA ALA A 235 11.87 -15.01 -8.39
C ALA A 235 11.28 -16.38 -7.99
N LEU A 236 10.05 -16.41 -7.48
CA LEU A 236 9.38 -17.63 -7.01
C LEU A 236 8.53 -18.32 -8.09
N GLN A 237 8.43 -17.72 -9.28
CA GLN A 237 7.54 -18.15 -10.36
C GLN A 237 6.08 -18.27 -9.87
N TRP A 238 5.66 -17.29 -9.07
CA TRP A 238 4.29 -17.17 -8.57
C TRP A 238 3.43 -16.34 -9.52
N CYS A 239 2.15 -16.69 -9.62
CA CYS A 239 1.19 -15.88 -10.35
C CYS A 239 0.99 -14.55 -9.63
N LEU A 240 1.10 -13.45 -10.37
CA LEU A 240 0.80 -12.13 -9.84
C LEU A 240 -0.72 -11.93 -9.78
N PRO A 241 -1.25 -11.36 -8.69
CA PRO A 241 -2.62 -10.87 -8.69
C PRO A 241 -2.77 -9.74 -9.72
N ILE A 242 -3.98 -9.55 -10.24
CA ILE A 242 -4.30 -8.42 -11.10
C ILE A 242 -4.33 -7.15 -10.24
N PHE A 243 -3.60 -6.12 -10.65
CA PHE A 243 -3.48 -4.89 -9.89
C PHE A 243 -4.70 -4.00 -10.09
N ILE A 244 -5.12 -3.37 -8.99
CA ILE A 244 -6.11 -2.29 -8.98
C ILE A 244 -5.38 -1.05 -8.45
N ASN A 245 -4.82 -0.24 -9.36
CA ASN A 245 -4.04 0.93 -8.95
C ASN A 245 -4.94 2.15 -8.66
N ILE A 246 -5.15 2.44 -7.38
CA ILE A 246 -6.02 3.52 -6.92
C ILE A 246 -5.28 4.84 -6.66
N GLY A 247 -3.97 4.88 -6.93
CA GLY A 247 -3.11 6.02 -6.63
C GLY A 247 -2.91 6.27 -5.13
N ASN A 248 -1.86 7.01 -4.79
CA ASN A 248 -1.55 7.32 -3.39
C ASN A 248 -2.43 8.43 -2.82
N LEU A 249 -2.59 8.44 -1.50
CA LEU A 249 -3.29 9.50 -0.79
C LEU A 249 -2.28 10.56 -0.33
N ARG A 250 -2.44 11.80 -0.79
CA ARG A 250 -1.54 12.92 -0.47
C ARG A 250 -2.31 14.09 0.09
N LEU A 251 -1.66 14.87 0.94
CA LEU A 251 -2.17 16.17 1.33
C LEU A 251 -2.06 17.14 0.14
N ARG A 252 -2.89 18.19 0.11
CA ARG A 252 -2.76 19.28 -0.88
C ARG A 252 -1.37 19.93 -0.89
N SER A 253 -0.64 19.91 0.21
CA SER A 253 0.76 20.33 0.27
C SER A 253 1.72 19.44 -0.55
N GLY A 254 1.22 18.37 -1.17
CA GLY A 254 2.01 17.38 -1.91
C GLY A 254 2.66 16.32 -1.03
N SER A 255 2.70 16.53 0.29
CA SER A 255 3.26 15.58 1.25
C SER A 255 2.39 14.31 1.37
N ARG A 256 3.01 13.15 1.65
CA ARG A 256 2.24 11.94 1.98
C ARG A 256 1.41 12.18 3.23
N LEU A 257 0.15 11.73 3.20
CA LEU A 257 -0.70 11.82 4.38
C LEU A 257 -0.13 11.00 5.53
N LEU A 258 0.41 9.81 5.26
CA LEU A 258 1.03 8.94 6.26
C LEU A 258 2.38 9.49 6.74
N THR A 259 2.33 10.48 7.63
CA THR A 259 3.44 10.80 8.54
C THR A 259 3.06 10.22 9.90
N TYR A 260 3.89 9.34 10.47
CA TYR A 260 3.62 8.70 11.78
C TYR A 260 3.28 9.73 12.89
N ASN A 261 3.79 10.95 12.75
CA ASN A 261 3.55 12.06 13.68
C ASN A 261 2.34 12.94 13.34
N ASN A 262 1.59 12.62 12.28
CA ASN A 262 0.41 13.39 11.89
C ASN A 262 -0.86 12.66 12.35
N ALA A 263 -1.50 13.18 13.39
CA ALA A 263 -2.75 12.61 13.90
C ALA A 263 -3.83 12.53 12.81
N ARG A 264 -3.86 13.50 11.88
CA ARG A 264 -4.82 13.60 10.77
C ARG A 264 -4.74 12.44 9.76
N SER A 265 -3.72 11.61 9.85
CA SER A 265 -3.60 10.42 9.02
C SER A 265 -4.49 9.28 9.50
N TYR A 266 -5.06 9.37 10.70
CA TYR A 266 -5.76 8.27 11.36
C TYR A 266 -7.26 8.52 11.47
N VAL A 267 -8.03 7.45 11.25
CA VAL A 267 -9.51 7.47 11.31
C VAL A 267 -9.99 7.98 12.68
N ARG A 268 -9.32 7.61 13.77
CA ARG A 268 -9.67 8.04 15.13
C ARG A 268 -9.72 9.55 15.33
N THR A 269 -9.01 10.34 14.51
CA THR A 269 -9.03 11.80 14.59
C THR A 269 -10.35 12.38 14.10
N TYR A 270 -11.12 11.59 13.36
CA TYR A 270 -12.39 11.95 12.77
C TYR A 270 -13.55 11.19 13.44
N SER A 271 -13.39 10.76 14.69
CA SER A 271 -14.39 9.94 15.38
C SER A 271 -15.73 10.63 15.64
N SER A 272 -15.78 11.96 15.52
CA SER A 272 -17.00 12.78 15.63
C SER A 272 -17.70 12.98 14.28
N ILE A 273 -17.11 12.49 13.19
CA ILE A 273 -17.68 12.59 11.84
C ILE A 273 -18.30 11.24 11.51
N ASP A 274 -19.46 11.32 10.85
CA ASP A 274 -20.19 10.17 10.37
C ASP A 274 -19.34 9.26 9.46
N GLU A 275 -19.49 7.95 9.63
CA GLU A 275 -18.70 6.95 8.92
C GLU A 275 -18.92 7.01 7.40
N LEU A 276 -20.16 7.20 6.91
CA LEU A 276 -20.46 7.31 5.48
C LEU A 276 -19.78 8.55 4.88
N SER A 277 -19.79 9.66 5.62
CA SER A 277 -19.08 10.89 5.24
C SER A 277 -17.59 10.65 5.00
N ILE A 278 -16.93 9.87 5.84
CA ILE A 278 -15.51 9.51 5.68
C ILE A 278 -15.32 8.60 4.45
N LEU A 279 -16.17 7.60 4.24
CA LEU A 279 -16.05 6.71 3.08
C LEU A 279 -16.22 7.47 1.75
N ASN A 280 -17.25 8.32 1.65
CA ASN A 280 -17.49 9.16 0.49
C ASN A 280 -16.30 10.09 0.21
N PHE A 281 -15.73 10.69 1.26
CA PHE A 281 -14.53 11.52 1.14
C PHE A 281 -13.32 10.73 0.61
N LEU A 282 -13.14 9.47 1.01
CA LEU A 282 -12.01 8.64 0.58
C LEU A 282 -12.14 8.11 -0.85
N LEU A 283 -13.37 7.96 -1.37
CA LEU A 283 -13.62 7.72 -2.78
C LEU A 283 -13.38 8.98 -3.61
N ALA A 284 -13.85 10.13 -3.12
CA ALA A 284 -13.83 11.41 -3.84
C ALA A 284 -14.39 11.26 -5.28
N GLY A 285 -15.44 10.44 -5.43
CA GLY A 285 -16.06 10.12 -6.72
C GLY A 285 -15.27 9.17 -7.63
N ARG A 286 -14.09 8.67 -7.22
CA ARG A 286 -13.31 7.69 -7.99
C ARG A 286 -13.77 6.28 -7.66
N GLY A 287 -14.06 5.48 -8.67
CA GLY A 287 -14.59 4.13 -8.52
C GLY A 287 -16.12 4.06 -8.51
N LEU A 288 -16.83 5.15 -8.80
CA LEU A 288 -18.29 5.19 -8.89
C LEU A 288 -18.73 5.80 -10.22
N ARG A 289 -19.82 5.30 -10.80
CA ARG A 289 -20.45 5.91 -11.98
C ARG A 289 -20.97 7.31 -11.62
N LYS A 290 -20.64 8.32 -12.42
CA LYS A 290 -21.22 9.66 -12.27
C LYS A 290 -22.67 9.63 -12.74
N ILE A 291 -23.61 9.52 -11.80
CA ILE A 291 -25.04 9.72 -12.09
C ILE A 291 -25.33 11.22 -11.95
N SER A 292 -25.67 11.86 -13.07
CA SER A 292 -25.81 13.32 -13.23
C SER A 292 -26.97 13.97 -12.45
N THR A 293 -27.66 13.24 -11.58
CA THR A 293 -28.93 13.68 -10.98
C THR A 293 -28.92 13.85 -9.46
N ARG A 294 -27.78 13.67 -8.78
CA ARG A 294 -27.70 13.87 -7.32
C ARG A 294 -26.97 15.15 -6.94
N ASN A 295 -27.76 16.17 -6.63
CA ASN A 295 -27.31 17.32 -5.86
C ASN A 295 -27.29 16.93 -4.37
N GLY A 296 -26.16 17.12 -3.70
CA GLY A 296 -26.06 17.15 -2.22
C GLY A 296 -25.94 15.83 -1.46
N CYS A 297 -26.33 14.67 -1.99
CA CYS A 297 -26.44 13.44 -1.19
C CYS A 297 -25.18 12.54 -1.18
N LEU A 298 -24.78 12.07 0.00
CA LEU A 298 -23.75 11.05 0.19
C LEU A 298 -24.23 9.70 -0.37
N TYR A 299 -23.32 8.90 -0.93
CA TYR A 299 -23.62 7.53 -1.32
C TYR A 299 -23.70 6.65 -0.07
N SER A 300 -24.76 5.85 0.05
CA SER A 300 -24.79 4.74 1.01
C SER A 300 -23.83 3.63 0.58
N ILE A 301 -23.52 2.68 1.48
CA ILE A 301 -22.65 1.55 1.12
C ILE A 301 -23.26 0.71 -0.01
N ASP A 302 -24.57 0.44 0.06
CA ASP A 302 -25.26 -0.33 -0.98
C ASP A 302 -25.22 0.39 -2.34
N GLU A 303 -25.34 1.72 -2.33
CA GLU A 303 -25.20 2.53 -3.54
C GLU A 303 -23.76 2.52 -4.07
N MET A 304 -22.76 2.60 -3.18
CA MET A 304 -21.35 2.47 -3.57
C MET A 304 -21.08 1.12 -4.23
N ILE A 305 -21.68 0.03 -3.71
CA ILE A 305 -21.55 -1.32 -4.29
C ILE A 305 -22.25 -1.36 -5.66
N ALA A 306 -23.50 -0.91 -5.74
CA ALA A 306 -24.30 -0.98 -6.96
C ALA A 306 -23.75 -0.10 -8.10
N GLN A 307 -23.08 1.01 -7.77
CA GLN A 307 -22.54 1.96 -8.72
C GLN A 307 -21.02 1.82 -8.90
N PHE A 308 -20.40 0.81 -8.29
CA PHE A 308 -18.96 0.62 -8.39
C PHE A 308 -18.54 0.41 -9.84
N ASP A 309 -17.67 1.27 -10.33
CA ASP A 309 -17.16 1.22 -11.70
C ASP A 309 -15.66 1.43 -11.71
N ILE A 310 -14.97 0.32 -12.00
CA ILE A 310 -13.53 0.22 -12.03
C ILE A 310 -12.89 1.16 -13.06
N SER A 311 -13.58 1.43 -14.18
CA SER A 311 -13.06 2.28 -15.27
C SER A 311 -12.88 3.74 -14.85
N THR A 312 -13.54 4.16 -13.78
CA THR A 312 -13.43 5.52 -13.24
C THR A 312 -12.26 5.69 -12.26
N ILE A 313 -11.54 4.62 -11.95
CA ILE A 313 -10.35 4.68 -11.10
C ILE A 313 -9.16 5.20 -11.91
N THR A 314 -8.46 6.17 -11.33
CA THR A 314 -7.20 6.69 -11.88
C THR A 314 -6.02 6.35 -10.99
N SER A 315 -4.86 6.10 -11.61
CA SER A 315 -3.60 5.82 -10.91
C SER A 315 -2.94 7.06 -10.29
N ASP A 316 -3.46 8.26 -10.58
CA ASP A 316 -2.92 9.52 -10.08
C ASP A 316 -3.14 9.68 -8.58
N ALA A 317 -2.24 10.44 -7.95
CA ALA A 317 -2.38 10.80 -6.55
C ALA A 317 -3.74 11.46 -6.28
N LEU A 318 -4.42 11.02 -5.22
CA LEU A 318 -5.59 11.72 -4.71
C LEU A 318 -5.13 12.78 -3.70
N LEU A 319 -5.26 14.05 -4.09
CA LEU A 319 -4.95 15.19 -3.23
C LEU A 319 -6.13 15.51 -2.32
N ILE A 320 -5.97 15.30 -1.03
CA ILE A 320 -7.00 15.55 -0.03
C ILE A 320 -6.73 16.80 0.81
N ASN A 321 -7.81 17.46 1.19
CA ASN A 321 -7.82 18.49 2.22
C ASN A 321 -8.55 17.96 3.45
N THR A 322 -7.80 17.51 4.45
CA THR A 322 -8.35 16.97 5.70
C THR A 322 -9.19 17.98 6.48
N TYR A 323 -9.00 19.28 6.27
CA TYR A 323 -9.86 20.29 6.91
C TYR A 323 -11.27 20.29 6.34
N LYS A 324 -11.47 19.87 5.07
CA LYS A 324 -12.81 19.70 4.51
C LYS A 324 -13.57 18.58 5.21
N LEU A 325 -12.86 17.52 5.64
CA LEU A 325 -13.45 16.42 6.42
C LEU A 325 -13.85 16.87 7.83
N MET A 326 -13.18 17.87 8.42
CA MET A 326 -13.43 18.36 9.78
C MET A 326 -14.46 19.48 9.89
N LYS A 327 -15.10 19.89 8.78
CA LYS A 327 -16.12 20.94 8.76
C LYS A 327 -17.50 20.32 8.49
N PRO A 328 -18.20 19.81 9.52
CA PRO A 328 -19.48 19.12 9.37
C PRO A 328 -20.58 20.01 8.74
N GLU A 329 -20.58 21.32 9.03
CA GLU A 329 -21.55 22.29 8.48
C GLU A 329 -21.44 22.48 6.96
N ARG A 330 -20.34 22.06 6.34
CA ARG A 330 -20.10 22.21 4.90
C ARG A 330 -20.42 20.96 4.09
N GLN A 331 -20.73 19.82 4.71
CA GLN A 331 -20.94 18.57 3.97
C GLN A 331 -22.25 18.53 3.18
N GLU A 332 -23.28 19.27 3.61
CA GLU A 332 -24.49 19.48 2.80
C GLU A 332 -24.29 20.56 1.71
N ALA A 333 -23.43 21.56 1.95
CA ALA A 333 -23.19 22.69 1.03
C ALA A 333 -22.03 22.48 0.02
N LEU A 334 -21.16 21.47 0.19
CA LEU A 334 -19.91 21.30 -0.59
C LEU A 334 -20.07 20.69 -1.99
N LEU A 335 -21.30 20.36 -2.42
CA LEU A 335 -21.57 19.95 -3.80
C LEU A 335 -21.80 21.15 -4.74
N GLU A 336 -22.10 22.34 -4.22
CA GLU A 336 -22.37 23.53 -5.06
C GLU A 336 -21.10 24.22 -5.61
N GLN A 337 -19.93 24.00 -5.00
CA GLN A 337 -18.69 24.69 -5.37
C GLN A 337 -17.64 23.80 -6.04
N GLN A 338 -18.06 22.78 -6.79
CA GLN A 338 -17.13 21.89 -7.51
C GLN A 338 -16.76 22.36 -8.94
N LEU A 339 -17.20 23.53 -9.40
CA LEU A 339 -16.79 24.07 -10.71
C LEU A 339 -16.21 25.50 -10.67
N GLU A 340 -16.55 26.33 -9.68
CA GLU A 340 -16.09 27.74 -9.65
C GLU A 340 -14.71 27.93 -8.99
N LEU A 341 -14.33 27.10 -8.02
CA LEU A 341 -13.06 27.25 -7.30
C LEU A 341 -11.83 26.72 -8.06
N ASP A 342 -12.01 25.92 -9.10
CA ASP A 342 -10.90 25.47 -9.95
C ASP A 342 -10.43 26.58 -10.92
N GLU A 343 -11.25 27.60 -11.20
CA GLU A 343 -10.83 28.81 -11.92
C GLU A 343 -10.14 29.82 -11.00
N GLU A 344 -10.66 30.06 -9.80
CA GLU A 344 -10.03 31.00 -8.85
C GLU A 344 -8.64 30.54 -8.38
N VAL A 345 -8.43 29.24 -8.17
CA VAL A 345 -7.11 28.72 -7.77
C VAL A 345 -6.12 28.73 -8.94
N ARG A 346 -6.59 28.54 -10.19
CA ARG A 346 -5.75 28.74 -11.39
C ARG A 346 -5.35 30.20 -11.57
N LEU A 347 -6.27 31.13 -11.29
CA LEU A 347 -5.99 32.56 -11.27
C LEU A 347 -4.97 32.91 -10.18
N PHE A 348 -5.09 32.36 -8.97
CA PHE A 348 -4.15 32.59 -7.88
C PHE A 348 -2.74 32.05 -8.18
N ASP A 349 -2.63 30.84 -8.74
CA ASP A 349 -1.34 30.26 -9.16
C ASP A 349 -0.70 31.02 -10.35
N MET A 350 -1.50 31.72 -11.17
CA MET A 350 -1.00 32.64 -12.21
C MET A 350 -0.44 33.94 -11.61
N PHE A 351 -1.09 34.50 -10.58
CA PHE A 351 -0.63 35.73 -9.93
C PHE A 351 0.68 35.54 -9.14
N ASP A 352 0.85 34.41 -8.44
CA ASP A 352 2.07 34.13 -7.65
C ASP A 352 3.32 33.91 -8.52
N LYS A 353 3.16 33.41 -9.76
CA LYS A 353 4.28 33.25 -10.69
C LYS A 353 4.77 34.59 -11.26
N ASN A 354 3.84 35.49 -11.57
CA ASN A 354 4.20 36.81 -12.10
C ASN A 354 4.82 37.72 -11.04
N PHE A 355 4.43 37.57 -9.76
CA PHE A 355 4.95 38.41 -8.67
C PHE A 355 6.44 38.16 -8.35
N PHE A 356 6.96 36.95 -8.62
CA PHE A 356 8.37 36.61 -8.38
C PHE A 356 9.31 36.90 -9.56
N GLU A 357 8.79 37.09 -10.77
CA GLU A 357 9.62 37.51 -11.91
C GLU A 357 9.87 39.02 -11.91
N ASP A 358 8.93 39.84 -11.42
CA ASP A 358 9.07 41.31 -11.37
C ASP A 358 10.01 41.83 -10.27
N MET A 359 10.40 40.99 -9.29
CA MET A 359 11.27 41.40 -8.17
C MET A 359 12.78 41.21 -8.41
N LYS A 360 13.19 40.78 -9.62
CA LYS A 360 14.60 40.51 -9.95
C LYS A 360 15.30 41.60 -10.76
N PHE A 361 15.08 42.89 -10.51
CA PHE A 361 16.05 43.92 -10.93
C PHE A 361 16.02 45.14 -10.00
N SER A 362 17.00 45.23 -9.10
CA SER A 362 17.74 46.47 -8.76
C SER A 362 18.52 46.28 -7.46
N ASN A 363 19.77 45.84 -7.56
CA ASN A 363 20.78 46.05 -6.51
C ASN A 363 22.06 46.50 -7.19
N SER A 364 22.09 47.76 -7.61
CA SER A 364 23.30 48.51 -7.93
C SER A 364 23.39 49.67 -6.96
N ILE A 365 24.17 49.49 -5.89
CA ILE A 365 24.58 50.58 -5.00
C ILE A 365 25.74 51.30 -5.69
N PRO A 366 25.67 52.62 -5.93
CA PRO A 366 26.82 53.38 -6.43
C PRO A 366 27.76 53.72 -5.26
N LYS A 367 29.05 53.46 -5.45
CA LYS A 367 30.12 54.07 -4.66
C LYS A 367 30.35 55.48 -5.21
N SER A 368 30.42 56.48 -4.35
CA SER A 368 31.11 57.74 -4.65
C SER A 368 31.79 58.28 -3.39
N SER A 369 33.13 58.37 -3.52
CA SER A 369 34.06 59.40 -3.04
C SER A 369 33.76 60.15 -1.74
#